data_AF-A0AB73HCR9-F1
#
_entry.id   AF-A0AB73HCR9-F1
#
_cell.length_a   1.000
_cell.length_b   1.000
_cell.length_c   1.000
_cell.angle_alpha   90.00
_cell.angle_beta   90.00
_cell.angle_gamma   90.00
#
_symmetry.space_group_name_H-M   'P 1'
#
loop_
_entity.id
_entity.type
_entity.pdbx_description
1 polymer ?
#
loop_
_entity_poly.entity_id
_entity_poly.type
_entity_poly.pdbx_seq_one_letter_code
_entity_poly.pdbx_strand_id
1 'polypeptide(L)'
;MSLKLLDKFLKKYNLTRYQLSKLTGISQNTLKDQNEKSLNKYTVSLLRALALITGMSISDVLFELEDLEKNADDLAGFKQLLDTHNLSFPAQEFELYCLIKEFESANIEVLPFTFHKFENEVHIDIEKDVQKALENAITVLKEKKNEML
;
A
#
# COMPACT_ATOMS: atom_id res chain seq x y z
N MET A 1 13.65 1.97 4.56
CA MET A 1 13.77 3.39 4.14
C MET A 1 12.34 3.92 3.99
N SER A 2 11.93 4.99 4.71
CA SER A 2 10.54 5.46 4.65
C SER A 2 10.20 5.94 3.24
N LEU A 3 9.10 5.42 2.69
CA LEU A 3 8.56 5.81 1.40
C LEU A 3 8.19 7.31 1.43
N LYS A 4 8.75 8.11 0.53
CA LYS A 4 8.36 9.52 0.35
C LYS A 4 7.03 9.60 -0.42
N LEU A 5 5.95 9.19 0.22
CA LEU A 5 4.65 8.94 -0.40
C LEU A 5 4.08 10.20 -1.05
N LEU A 6 4.04 11.31 -0.31
CA LEU A 6 3.55 12.61 -0.81
C LEU A 6 4.33 13.07 -2.04
N ASP A 7 5.66 12.97 -2.02
CA ASP A 7 6.49 13.36 -3.16
C ASP A 7 6.27 12.45 -4.38
N LYS A 8 6.11 11.14 -4.18
CA LYS A 8 5.80 10.23 -5.28
C LYS A 8 4.46 10.57 -5.93
N PHE A 9 3.43 10.80 -5.12
CA PHE A 9 2.11 11.20 -5.59
C PHE A 9 2.18 12.50 -6.40
N LEU A 10 2.75 13.58 -5.83
CA LEU A 10 2.84 14.88 -6.51
C LEU A 10 3.63 14.80 -7.82
N LYS A 11 4.74 14.04 -7.85
CA LYS A 11 5.54 13.87 -9.07
C LYS A 11 4.77 13.21 -10.20
N LYS A 12 3.86 12.27 -9.91
CA LYS A 12 3.01 11.61 -10.93
C LYS A 12 2.15 12.63 -11.70
N TYR A 13 1.84 13.76 -11.07
CA TYR A 13 1.07 14.86 -11.66
C TYR A 13 1.92 16.08 -12.06
N ASN A 14 3.25 15.94 -12.11
CA ASN A 14 4.18 17.05 -12.35
C ASN A 14 4.02 18.21 -11.36
N LEU A 15 3.63 17.90 -10.13
CA LEU A 15 3.45 18.84 -9.03
C LEU A 15 4.58 18.75 -8.02
N THR A 16 4.70 19.80 -7.20
CA THR A 16 5.70 19.93 -6.15
C THR A 16 5.05 20.32 -4.82
N ARG A 17 5.71 19.99 -3.71
CA ARG A 17 5.30 20.48 -2.38
C ARG A 17 5.26 22.00 -2.31
N TYR A 18 6.09 22.69 -3.09
CA TYR A 18 6.07 24.15 -3.20
C TYR A 18 4.72 24.66 -3.75
N GLN A 19 4.22 24.07 -4.84
CA GLN A 19 2.92 24.44 -5.41
C GLN A 19 1.78 24.12 -4.42
N LEU A 20 1.85 22.96 -3.75
CA LEU A 20 0.86 22.58 -2.73
C LEU A 20 0.84 23.56 -1.55
N SER A 21 2.02 23.94 -1.06
CA SER A 21 2.19 24.95 0.00
C SER A 21 1.61 26.30 -0.41
N LYS A 22 1.91 26.75 -1.63
CA LYS A 22 1.41 28.03 -2.17
C LYS A 22 -0.11 28.05 -2.32
N LEU A 23 -0.72 26.93 -2.70
CA LEU A 23 -2.17 26.82 -2.88
C LEU A 23 -2.93 26.75 -1.55
N THR A 24 -2.40 26.00 -0.58
CA THR A 24 -3.14 25.64 0.64
C THR A 24 -2.74 26.44 1.87
N GLY A 25 -1.63 27.19 1.80
CA GLY A 25 -1.04 27.88 2.95
C GLY A 25 -0.34 26.96 3.95
N ILE A 26 -0.29 25.65 3.69
CA ILE A 26 0.44 24.71 4.55
C ILE A 26 1.94 24.99 4.44
N SER A 27 2.63 25.10 5.58
CA SER A 27 4.07 25.39 5.58
C SER A 27 4.88 24.28 4.90
N GLN A 28 6.00 24.64 4.25
CA GLN A 28 6.88 23.64 3.62
C GLN A 28 7.47 22.65 4.63
N ASN A 29 7.72 23.09 5.87
CA ASN A 29 8.18 22.20 6.94
C ASN A 29 7.10 21.16 7.29
N THR A 30 5.84 21.58 7.42
CA THR A 30 4.71 20.67 7.64
C THR A 30 4.57 19.67 6.50
N LEU A 31 4.71 20.09 5.25
CA LEU A 31 4.68 19.17 4.10
C LEU A 31 5.88 18.23 4.04
N LYS A 32 7.05 18.68 4.52
CA LYS A 32 8.23 17.82 4.68
C LYS A 32 7.95 16.74 5.72
N ASP A 33 7.41 17.10 6.88
CA ASP A 33 7.05 16.13 7.93
C ASP A 33 5.96 15.18 7.45
N GLN A 34 5.00 15.68 6.68
CA GLN A 34 3.93 14.85 6.10
C GLN A 34 4.45 13.83 5.10
N ASN A 35 5.51 14.15 4.38
CA ASN A 35 6.16 13.25 3.42
C ASN A 35 6.95 12.10 4.08
N GLU A 36 7.19 12.18 5.40
CA GLU A 36 7.83 11.11 6.18
C GLU A 36 6.81 10.11 6.77
N LYS A 37 5.53 10.48 6.78
CA LYS A 37 4.45 9.70 7.38
C LYS A 37 3.94 8.63 6.43
N SER A 38 3.53 7.50 7.00
CA SER A 38 2.69 6.48 6.37
C SER A 38 1.29 7.01 6.07
N LEU A 39 0.60 6.38 5.12
CA LEU A 39 -0.73 6.77 4.68
C LEU A 39 -1.76 6.78 5.83
N ASN A 40 -1.64 5.86 6.79
CA ASN A 40 -2.53 5.81 7.96
C ASN A 40 -2.48 7.05 8.87
N LYS A 41 -1.48 7.94 8.73
CA LYS A 41 -1.41 9.24 9.43
C LYS A 41 -1.86 10.41 8.57
N TYR A 42 -2.32 10.17 7.35
CA TYR A 42 -2.81 11.22 6.47
C TYR A 42 -4.21 11.63 6.92
N THR A 43 -4.42 12.93 7.03
CA THR A 43 -5.73 13.46 7.41
C THR A 43 -6.57 13.68 6.17
N VAL A 44 -7.90 13.60 6.33
CA VAL A 44 -8.85 13.95 5.26
C VAL A 44 -8.62 15.37 4.74
N SER A 45 -8.15 16.29 5.60
CA SER A 45 -7.77 17.65 5.19
C SER A 45 -6.64 17.67 4.15
N LEU A 46 -5.60 16.85 4.35
CA LEU A 46 -4.54 16.70 3.37
C LEU A 46 -5.05 16.07 2.07
N LEU A 47 -5.92 15.06 2.15
CA LEU A 47 -6.51 14.44 0.95
C LEU A 47 -7.34 15.46 0.16
N ARG A 48 -8.10 16.32 0.83
CA ARG A 48 -8.84 17.45 0.20
C ARG A 48 -7.89 18.44 -0.47
N ALA A 49 -6.78 18.77 0.16
CA ALA A 49 -5.75 19.63 -0.42
C ALA A 49 -5.12 19.02 -1.68
N LEU A 50 -4.86 17.72 -1.67
CA LEU A 50 -4.36 16.97 -2.83
C LEU A 50 -5.40 16.88 -3.95
N ALA A 51 -6.66 16.63 -3.62
CA ALA A 51 -7.77 16.64 -4.58
C ALA A 51 -7.91 18.03 -5.24
N LEU A 52 -7.80 19.11 -4.45
CA LEU A 52 -7.88 20.48 -4.97
C LEU A 52 -6.76 20.79 -5.98
N ILE A 53 -5.51 20.40 -5.70
CA ILE A 53 -4.38 20.71 -6.60
C ILE A 53 -4.34 19.81 -7.85
N THR A 54 -4.83 18.57 -7.75
CA THR A 54 -4.81 17.61 -8.85
C THR A 54 -6.07 17.67 -9.72
N GLY A 55 -7.18 18.21 -9.19
CA GLY A 55 -8.49 18.17 -9.82
C GLY A 55 -9.21 16.82 -9.69
N MET A 56 -8.67 15.89 -8.89
CA MET A 56 -9.25 14.56 -8.67
C MET A 56 -10.31 14.57 -7.58
N SER A 57 -11.12 13.51 -7.51
CA SER A 57 -11.96 13.28 -6.35
C SER A 57 -11.10 12.86 -5.15
N ILE A 58 -11.60 13.09 -3.92
CA ILE A 58 -10.90 12.66 -2.70
C ILE A 58 -10.69 11.14 -2.67
N SER A 59 -11.66 10.39 -3.21
CA SER A 59 -11.59 8.92 -3.27
C SER A 59 -10.48 8.47 -4.20
N ASP A 60 -10.36 9.07 -5.38
CA ASP A 60 -9.30 8.71 -6.34
C ASP A 60 -7.92 9.07 -5.80
N VAL A 61 -7.79 10.20 -5.09
CA VAL A 61 -6.54 10.57 -4.40
C VAL A 61 -6.16 9.52 -3.36
N LEU A 62 -7.11 9.06 -2.55
CA LEU A 62 -6.85 8.02 -1.56
C LEU A 62 -6.40 6.73 -2.24
N PHE A 63 -7.12 6.28 -3.26
CA PHE A 63 -6.80 5.06 -3.99
C PHE A 63 -5.40 5.10 -4.64
N GLU A 64 -5.03 6.24 -5.23
CA GLU A 64 -3.69 6.42 -5.80
C GLU A 64 -2.57 6.39 -4.74
N LEU A 65 -2.83 6.96 -3.57
CA LEU A 65 -1.88 6.89 -2.45
C LEU A 65 -1.77 5.45 -1.92
N GLU A 66 -2.89 4.72 -1.84
CA GLU A 66 -2.93 3.31 -1.46
C GLU A 66 -2.13 2.44 -2.44
N ASP A 67 -2.30 2.64 -3.75
CA ASP A 67 -1.53 1.91 -4.76
C ASP A 67 -0.02 2.21 -4.66
N LEU A 68 0.35 3.49 -4.44
CA LEU A 68 1.76 3.87 -4.25
C LEU A 68 2.38 3.26 -2.99
N GLU A 69 1.61 3.18 -1.90
CA GLU A 69 2.05 2.53 -0.65
C GLU A 69 2.13 1.02 -0.83
N LYS A 70 1.12 0.37 -1.41
CA LYS A 70 1.06 -1.07 -1.74
C LYS A 70 2.28 -1.52 -2.52
N ASN A 71 2.67 -0.78 -3.56
CA ASN A 71 3.81 -1.14 -4.41
C ASN A 71 5.17 -1.14 -3.65
N ALA A 72 5.25 -0.44 -2.51
CA ALA A 72 6.42 -0.41 -1.64
C ALA A 72 6.29 -1.25 -0.36
N ASP A 73 5.08 -1.74 -0.05
CA ASP A 73 4.79 -2.58 1.12
C ASP A 73 5.34 -3.99 0.93
N ASP A 74 5.75 -4.65 2.01
CA ASP A 74 6.30 -6.00 1.97
C ASP A 74 5.22 -7.07 1.66
N LEU A 75 3.94 -6.71 1.79
CA LEU A 75 2.79 -7.60 1.63
C LEU A 75 2.94 -8.86 2.50
N ALA A 76 3.43 -8.68 3.73
CA ALA A 76 3.69 -9.76 4.68
C ALA A 76 4.55 -10.90 4.07
N GLY A 77 5.65 -10.55 3.40
CA GLY A 77 6.57 -11.47 2.75
C GLY A 77 6.25 -11.81 1.28
N PHE A 78 5.06 -11.48 0.77
CA PHE A 78 4.71 -11.77 -0.63
C PHE A 78 5.49 -10.92 -1.63
N LYS A 79 5.94 -9.71 -1.26
CA LYS A 79 6.70 -8.87 -2.19
C LYS A 79 7.96 -9.56 -2.69
N GLN A 80 8.71 -10.21 -1.80
CA GLN A 80 9.91 -10.94 -2.18
C GLN A 80 9.59 -12.10 -3.14
N LEU A 81 8.51 -12.84 -2.90
CA LEU A 81 8.09 -13.96 -3.74
C LEU A 81 7.68 -13.48 -5.15
N LEU A 82 6.88 -12.42 -5.22
CA LEU A 82 6.42 -11.82 -6.47
C LEU A 82 7.60 -11.26 -7.29
N ASP A 83 8.49 -10.50 -6.64
CA ASP A 83 9.67 -9.92 -7.28
C ASP A 83 10.63 -11.01 -7.80
N THR A 84 10.80 -12.12 -7.05
CA THR A 84 11.69 -13.24 -7.44
C THR A 84 11.22 -13.94 -8.72
N HIS A 85 9.90 -14.10 -8.88
CA HIS A 85 9.32 -14.75 -10.05
C HIS A 85 8.85 -13.78 -11.14
N ASN A 86 9.04 -12.46 -10.93
CA ASN A 86 8.57 -11.40 -11.83
C ASN A 86 7.07 -11.54 -12.16
N LEU A 87 6.28 -11.83 -11.13
CA LEU A 87 4.83 -12.00 -11.21
C LEU A 87 4.12 -10.75 -10.68
N SER A 88 2.92 -10.50 -11.19
CA SER A 88 2.05 -9.46 -10.66
C SER A 88 0.59 -9.87 -10.73
N PHE A 89 -0.10 -9.73 -9.61
CA PHE A 89 -1.52 -10.01 -9.44
C PHE A 89 -2.19 -8.78 -8.79
N PRO A 90 -2.41 -7.68 -9.56
CA PRO A 90 -2.71 -6.38 -8.97
C PRO A 90 -3.94 -6.35 -8.05
N ALA A 91 -4.99 -7.09 -8.40
CA ALA A 91 -6.21 -7.14 -7.60
C ALA A 91 -6.00 -7.86 -6.27
N GLN A 92 -5.36 -9.02 -6.30
CA GLN A 92 -5.09 -9.83 -5.11
C GLN A 92 -4.03 -9.19 -4.20
N GLU A 93 -2.99 -8.58 -4.78
CA GLU A 93 -2.00 -7.82 -4.03
C GLU A 93 -2.65 -6.63 -3.29
N PHE A 94 -3.55 -5.90 -3.96
CA PHE A 94 -4.25 -4.78 -3.35
C PHE A 94 -5.21 -5.25 -2.26
N GLU A 95 -5.93 -6.35 -2.47
CA GLU A 95 -6.80 -6.94 -1.45
C GLU A 95 -6.01 -7.39 -0.21
N LEU A 96 -4.88 -8.06 -0.40
CA LEU A 96 -3.98 -8.44 0.70
C LEU A 96 -3.47 -7.21 1.46
N TYR A 97 -3.02 -6.18 0.74
CA TYR A 97 -2.60 -4.91 1.32
C TYR A 97 -3.69 -4.27 2.19
N CYS A 98 -4.93 -4.19 1.69
CA CYS A 98 -6.04 -3.63 2.45
C CYS A 98 -6.26 -4.39 3.76
N LEU A 99 -6.28 -5.73 3.72
CA LEU A 99 -6.44 -6.54 4.93
C LEU A 99 -5.31 -6.29 5.94
N ILE A 100 -4.06 -6.22 5.49
CA ILE A 100 -2.91 -5.91 6.35
C ILE A 100 -3.10 -4.53 7.02
N LYS A 101 -3.50 -3.50 6.26
CA LYS A 101 -3.72 -2.15 6.81
C LYS A 101 -4.90 -2.07 7.77
N GLU A 102 -5.95 -2.86 7.55
CA GLU A 102 -7.05 -2.99 8.52
C GLU A 102 -6.56 -3.55 9.86
N PHE A 103 -5.79 -4.64 9.85
CA PHE A 103 -5.20 -5.18 11.08
C PHE A 103 -4.22 -4.20 11.74
N GLU A 104 -3.37 -3.52 10.97
CA GLU A 104 -2.45 -2.50 11.46
C GLU A 104 -3.23 -1.37 12.18
N SER A 105 -4.37 -0.95 11.62
CA SER A 105 -5.23 0.09 12.22
C SER A 105 -5.85 -0.33 13.55
N ALA A 106 -6.07 -1.62 13.75
CA ALA A 106 -6.55 -2.22 14.99
C ALA A 106 -5.42 -2.53 16.00
N ASN A 107 -4.17 -2.17 15.69
CA ASN A 107 -2.96 -2.54 16.45
C ASN A 107 -2.78 -4.07 16.56
N ILE A 108 -3.19 -4.82 15.54
CA ILE A 108 -3.02 -6.26 15.45
C ILE A 108 -1.87 -6.55 14.50
N GLU A 109 -0.84 -7.23 15.00
CA GLU A 109 0.30 -7.62 14.19
C GLU A 109 -0.09 -8.74 13.21
N VAL A 110 0.25 -8.55 11.94
CA VAL A 110 0.19 -9.58 10.90
C VAL A 110 1.62 -10.08 10.69
N LEU A 111 1.87 -11.32 11.14
CA LEU A 111 3.17 -11.95 10.94
C LEU A 111 3.38 -12.25 9.45
N PRO A 112 4.62 -12.12 8.93
CA PRO A 112 4.93 -12.48 7.56
C PRO A 112 4.62 -13.95 7.24
N PHE A 113 4.08 -14.20 6.05
CA PHE A 113 3.99 -15.55 5.50
C PHE A 113 5.39 -16.03 5.10
N THR A 114 5.64 -17.33 5.25
CA THR A 114 6.94 -17.94 4.92
C THR A 114 6.79 -18.96 3.81
N PHE A 115 7.78 -19.01 2.92
CA PHE A 115 7.72 -19.80 1.68
C PHE A 115 8.82 -20.87 1.60
N HIS A 116 9.50 -21.20 2.72
CA HIS A 116 10.61 -22.16 2.72
C HIS A 116 10.25 -23.52 2.11
N LYS A 117 9.05 -24.03 2.36
CA LYS A 117 8.60 -25.29 1.77
C LYS A 117 8.28 -25.12 0.28
N PHE A 118 7.56 -24.05 -0.05
CA PHE A 118 7.17 -23.71 -1.43
C PHE A 118 8.42 -23.60 -2.33
N GLU A 119 9.43 -22.84 -1.93
CA GLU A 119 10.68 -22.65 -2.69
C GLU A 119 11.49 -23.94 -2.92
N ASN A 120 11.27 -24.98 -2.12
CA ASN A 120 11.94 -26.27 -2.24
C ASN A 120 11.12 -27.31 -3.04
N GLU A 121 9.88 -26.98 -3.42
CA GLU A 121 9.02 -27.86 -4.21
C GLU A 121 9.20 -27.63 -5.72
N VAL A 122 8.89 -28.67 -6.52
CA VAL A 122 8.90 -28.55 -7.97
C VAL A 122 7.54 -28.04 -8.44
N HIS A 123 7.53 -26.83 -8.98
CA HIS A 123 6.34 -26.20 -9.55
C HIS A 123 6.20 -26.53 -11.03
N ILE A 124 5.06 -27.11 -11.41
CA ILE A 124 4.70 -27.31 -12.83
C ILE A 124 4.32 -25.97 -13.46
N ASP A 125 3.63 -25.12 -12.70
CA ASP A 125 3.19 -23.78 -13.09
C ASP A 125 3.36 -22.84 -11.90
N ILE A 126 4.49 -22.13 -11.88
CA ILE A 126 4.86 -21.24 -10.77
C ILE A 126 3.89 -20.07 -10.62
N GLU A 127 3.35 -19.57 -11.73
CA GLU A 127 2.42 -18.43 -11.73
C GLU A 127 1.13 -18.83 -11.00
N LYS A 128 0.57 -19.96 -11.38
CA LYS A 128 -0.65 -20.50 -10.77
C LYS A 128 -0.45 -20.86 -9.30
N ASP A 129 0.71 -21.43 -8.95
CA ASP A 129 1.00 -21.83 -7.58
C ASP A 129 1.19 -20.61 -6.66
N VAL A 130 1.87 -19.55 -7.13
CA VAL A 130 2.00 -18.28 -6.39
C VAL A 130 0.64 -17.57 -6.27
N GLN A 131 -0.15 -17.52 -7.34
CA GLN A 131 -1.50 -16.96 -7.29
C GLN A 131 -2.35 -17.66 -6.22
N LYS A 132 -2.32 -19.00 -6.19
CA LYS A 132 -3.05 -19.79 -5.20
C LYS A 132 -2.55 -19.53 -3.78
N ALA A 133 -1.23 -19.40 -3.58
CA ALA A 133 -0.67 -19.05 -2.27
C ALA A 133 -1.18 -17.68 -1.78
N LEU A 134 -1.27 -16.70 -2.68
CA LEU A 134 -1.79 -15.37 -2.39
C LEU A 134 -3.28 -15.39 -2.03
N GLU A 135 -4.10 -16.12 -2.81
CA GLU A 135 -5.53 -16.31 -2.52
C GLU A 135 -5.78 -17.01 -1.18
N ASN A 136 -4.96 -18.01 -0.83
CA ASN A 136 -5.01 -18.67 0.47
C ASN A 136 -4.65 -17.71 1.61
N ALA A 137 -3.62 -16.87 1.45
CA ALA A 137 -3.24 -15.89 2.46
C ALA A 137 -4.35 -14.86 2.71
N ILE A 138 -4.97 -14.35 1.64
CA ILE A 138 -6.16 -13.47 1.72
C ILE A 138 -7.28 -14.17 2.49
N THR A 139 -7.53 -15.45 2.21
CA THR A 139 -8.56 -16.24 2.89
C THR A 139 -8.29 -16.36 4.39
N VAL A 140 -7.06 -16.69 4.78
CA VAL A 140 -6.64 -16.76 6.20
C VAL A 140 -6.86 -15.44 6.92
N LEU A 141 -6.49 -14.31 6.28
CA LEU A 141 -6.68 -13.00 6.88
C LEU A 141 -8.16 -12.60 6.99
N LYS A 142 -9.00 -12.96 6.00
CA LYS A 142 -10.45 -12.77 6.07
C LYS A 142 -11.10 -13.60 7.18
N GLU A 143 -10.71 -14.87 7.32
CA GLU A 143 -11.17 -15.73 8.40
C GLU A 143 -10.78 -15.15 9.76
N LYS A 144 -9.51 -14.77 9.94
CA LYS A 144 -9.03 -14.11 11.16
C LYS A 144 -9.79 -12.82 11.47
N LYS A 145 -10.12 -12.03 10.46
CA LYS A 145 -10.93 -10.81 10.63
C LYS A 145 -12.34 -11.15 11.10
N ASN A 146 -12.96 -12.18 10.52
CA ASN A 146 -14.31 -12.61 10.88
C ASN A 146 -14.39 -13.18 12.31
N GLU A 147 -13.34 -13.82 12.81
CA GLU A 147 -13.27 -14.29 14.20
C GLU A 147 -13.27 -13.15 15.24
N MET A 148 -13.00 -11.92 14.80
CA MET A 148 -12.95 -10.72 15.65
C MET A 148 -14.23 -9.85 15.57
N LEU A 149 -15.17 -10.19 14.69
CA LEU A 149 -16.45 -9.51 14.50
C LEU A 149 -17.56 -10.20 15.30
#